data_AF-A0A2X3K4X7-F1
#
_entry.id   AF-A0A2X3K4X7-F1
#
_cell.length_a   1.000
_cell.length_b   1.000
_cell.length_c   1.000
_cell.angle_alpha   90.00
_cell.angle_beta   90.00
_cell.angle_gamma   90.00
#
_symmetry.space_group_name_H-M   'P 1'
#
loop_
_entity.id
_entity.type
_entity.pdbx_description
1 polymer ?
#
loop_
_entity_poly.entity_id
_entity_poly.type
_entity_poly.pdbx_seq_one_letter_code
_entity_poly.pdbx_strand_id
1 'polypeptide(L)'
;MELHEWLSVYQAVSATAANKERTYWNLGGTCLVVSVLLLILGVVLGIAVVEDAYNGYVATTALQCLTTVVAGFGVLISTYWLALQHRMAHEVAHWQGLLRQLEGEFAGAEFHRSSFRLLIGQPVRSPRITPHFDEWYPGVTRLGWFSRALAGLTTALLPMAFLVAWIALAILPWVIP
;
A
#
# COMPACT_ATOMS: atom_id res chain seq x y z
N MET A 1 -30.54 -8.40 23.88
CA MET A 1 -30.15 -8.82 22.53
C MET A 1 -29.82 -10.28 22.56
N GLU A 2 -30.46 -11.05 21.68
CA GLU A 2 -30.23 -12.49 21.60
C GLU A 2 -28.86 -12.77 20.97
N LEU A 3 -28.20 -13.86 21.38
CA LEU A 3 -26.86 -14.26 20.89
C LEU A 3 -26.76 -14.23 19.35
N HIS A 4 -27.87 -14.52 18.67
CA HIS A 4 -27.98 -14.50 17.21
C HIS A 4 -27.83 -13.11 16.60
N GLU A 5 -28.38 -12.06 17.23
CA GLU A 5 -28.26 -10.67 16.76
C GLU A 5 -26.82 -10.16 16.87
N TRP A 6 -26.14 -10.54 17.95
CA TRP A 6 -24.74 -10.20 18.11
C TRP A 6 -23.82 -10.91 17.11
N LEU A 7 -24.13 -12.17 16.79
CA LEU A 7 -23.37 -12.95 15.84
C LEU A 7 -23.56 -12.44 14.40
N SER A 8 -24.76 -11.97 14.06
CA SER A 8 -25.02 -11.34 12.75
C SER A 8 -24.33 -9.98 12.63
N VAL A 9 -24.32 -9.16 13.69
CA VAL A 9 -23.54 -7.91 13.76
C VAL A 9 -22.04 -8.19 13.60
N TYR A 10 -21.51 -9.17 14.31
CA TYR A 10 -20.10 -9.54 14.21
C TYR A 10 -19.72 -10.00 12.80
N GLN A 11 -20.54 -10.85 12.17
CA GLN A 11 -20.32 -11.28 10.79
C GLN A 11 -20.35 -10.10 9.82
N ALA A 12 -21.31 -9.19 9.96
CA ALA A 12 -21.40 -7.99 9.12
C ALA A 12 -20.17 -7.07 9.28
N VAL A 13 -19.71 -6.85 10.52
CA VAL A 13 -18.52 -6.02 10.80
C VAL A 13 -17.24 -6.69 10.28
N SER A 14 -17.10 -8.02 10.41
CA SER A 14 -15.95 -8.74 9.85
C SER A 14 -15.89 -8.69 8.32
N ALA A 15 -17.04 -8.84 7.65
CA ALA A 15 -17.11 -8.79 6.20
C ALA A 15 -16.80 -7.40 5.65
N THR A 16 -17.31 -6.35 6.32
CA THR A 16 -17.04 -4.96 5.95
C THR A 16 -15.59 -4.57 6.19
N ALA A 17 -15.00 -4.96 7.31
CA ALA A 17 -13.58 -4.72 7.59
C ALA A 17 -12.66 -5.41 6.57
N ALA A 18 -12.92 -6.68 6.25
CA ALA A 18 -12.16 -7.42 5.25
C ALA A 18 -12.31 -6.79 3.84
N ASN A 19 -13.51 -6.33 3.49
CA ASN A 19 -13.74 -5.64 2.21
C ASN A 19 -12.98 -4.30 2.14
N LYS A 20 -12.95 -3.54 3.24
CA LYS A 20 -12.20 -2.28 3.34
C LYS A 20 -10.70 -2.49 3.22
N GLU A 21 -10.16 -3.53 3.86
CA GLU A 21 -8.75 -3.90 3.74
C GLU A 21 -8.40 -4.32 2.30
N ARG A 22 -9.22 -5.16 1.66
CA ARG A 22 -9.01 -5.51 0.24
C ARG A 22 -9.06 -4.29 -0.67
N THR A 23 -9.99 -3.38 -0.42
CA THR A 23 -10.13 -2.13 -1.19
C THR A 23 -8.88 -1.24 -1.02
N TYR A 24 -8.36 -1.12 0.20
CA TYR A 24 -7.11 -0.41 0.47
C TYR A 24 -5.94 -0.97 -0.33
N TRP A 25 -5.71 -2.28 -0.27
CA TRP A 25 -4.62 -2.93 -0.99
C TRP A 25 -4.81 -2.89 -2.50
N ASN A 26 -6.04 -3.03 -3.00
CA ASN A 26 -6.32 -2.95 -4.42
C ASN A 26 -6.07 -1.54 -4.95
N LEU A 27 -6.53 -0.50 -4.26
CA LEU A 27 -6.27 0.90 -4.62
C LEU A 27 -4.78 1.24 -4.55
N GLY A 28 -4.07 0.76 -3.53
CA GLY A 28 -2.62 0.89 -3.46
C GLY A 28 -1.91 0.20 -4.63
N GLY A 29 -2.35 -1.01 -5.00
CA GLY A 29 -1.84 -1.76 -6.13
C GLY A 29 -2.08 -1.07 -7.47
N THR A 30 -3.30 -0.55 -7.71
CA THR A 30 -3.61 0.17 -8.95
C THR A 30 -2.84 1.48 -9.05
N CYS A 31 -2.72 2.25 -7.96
CA CYS A 31 -1.90 3.45 -7.94
C CYS A 31 -0.43 3.15 -8.22
N LEU A 32 0.10 2.03 -7.69
CA LEU A 32 1.46 1.58 -7.96
C LEU A 32 1.65 1.25 -9.44
N VAL A 33 0.75 0.47 -10.04
CA VAL A 33 0.83 0.09 -11.46
C VAL A 33 0.79 1.34 -12.35
N VAL A 34 -0.15 2.25 -12.10
CA VAL A 34 -0.26 3.50 -12.87
C VAL A 34 0.97 4.38 -12.71
N SER A 35 1.49 4.51 -11.48
CA SER A 35 2.70 5.30 -11.20
C SER A 35 3.93 4.73 -11.90
N VAL A 36 4.08 3.40 -11.92
CA VAL A 36 5.19 2.73 -12.62
C VAL A 36 5.09 2.93 -14.13
N LEU A 37 3.91 2.71 -14.72
CA LEU A 37 3.71 2.89 -16.16
C LEU A 37 3.97 4.33 -16.61
N LEU A 38 3.48 5.30 -15.84
CA LEU A 38 3.76 6.70 -16.10
C LEU A 38 5.25 7.00 -15.92
N LEU A 39 5.89 6.50 -14.85
CA LEU A 39 7.30 6.79 -14.60
C LEU A 39 8.19 6.24 -15.73
N ILE A 40 7.89 5.05 -16.27
CA ILE A 40 8.58 4.53 -17.46
C ILE A 40 8.47 5.51 -18.63
N LEU A 41 7.25 6.01 -18.91
CA LEU A 41 7.04 7.00 -19.97
C LEU A 41 7.81 8.30 -19.69
N GLY A 42 7.75 8.81 -18.46
CA GLY A 42 8.45 10.03 -18.04
C GLY A 42 9.97 9.89 -18.18
N VAL A 43 10.54 8.76 -17.78
CA VAL A 43 11.98 8.46 -17.90
C VAL A 43 12.40 8.42 -19.37
N VAL A 44 11.65 7.74 -20.25
CA VAL A 44 11.96 7.69 -21.69
C VAL A 44 11.98 9.10 -22.28
N LEU A 45 11.00 9.93 -21.94
CA LEU A 45 10.94 11.31 -22.40
C LEU A 45 12.07 12.17 -21.81
N GLY A 46 12.41 11.97 -20.54
CA GLY A 46 13.54 12.65 -19.89
C GLY A 46 14.89 12.29 -20.53
N ILE A 47 15.10 11.03 -20.89
CA ILE A 47 16.29 10.58 -21.63
C ILE A 47 16.36 11.27 -22.99
N ALA A 48 15.25 11.36 -23.72
CA ALA A 48 15.20 12.06 -25.01
C ALA A 48 15.60 13.55 -24.87
N VAL A 49 15.14 14.23 -23.82
CA VAL A 49 15.55 15.63 -23.54
C VAL A 49 17.06 15.73 -23.27
N VAL A 50 17.62 14.80 -22.51
CA VAL A 50 19.07 14.76 -22.21
C VAL A 50 19.88 14.49 -23.48
N GLU A 51 19.41 13.59 -24.33
CA GLU A 51 20.07 13.22 -25.59
C GLU A 51 20.08 14.37 -26.59
N ASP A 52 18.95 15.08 -26.74
CA ASP A 52 18.87 16.29 -27.59
C ASP A 52 19.91 17.33 -27.15
N ALA A 53 19.96 17.63 -25.84
CA ALA A 53 20.91 18.58 -25.28
C ALA A 53 22.38 18.15 -25.45
N TYR A 54 22.68 16.86 -25.25
CA TYR A 54 24.04 16.33 -25.41
C TYR A 54 24.52 16.37 -26.87
N ASN A 55 23.61 16.14 -27.81
CA ASN A 55 23.90 16.20 -29.25
C ASN A 55 23.97 17.64 -29.78
N GLY A 56 23.81 18.66 -28.92
CA GLY A 56 23.87 20.08 -29.28
C GLY A 56 22.62 20.58 -30.00
N TYR A 57 21.52 19.80 -29.98
CA TYR A 57 20.23 20.25 -30.44
C TYR A 57 19.52 20.99 -29.30
N VAL A 58 18.91 22.13 -29.61
CA VAL A 58 18.01 22.78 -28.65
C VAL A 58 16.80 21.88 -28.50
N ALA A 59 16.60 21.31 -27.30
CA ALA A 59 15.44 20.49 -26.99
C ALA A 59 14.18 21.24 -27.43
N THR A 60 13.34 20.58 -28.24
CA THR A 60 12.15 21.26 -28.76
C THR A 60 11.24 21.67 -27.60
N THR A 61 10.73 22.90 -27.62
CA THR A 61 9.84 23.41 -26.56
C THR A 61 8.61 22.50 -26.37
N ALA A 62 8.20 21.80 -27.43
CA ALA A 62 7.15 20.78 -27.38
C ALA A 62 7.52 19.57 -26.48
N LEU A 63 8.75 19.06 -26.56
CA LEU A 63 9.23 17.94 -25.75
C LEU A 63 9.38 18.33 -24.27
N GLN A 64 9.88 19.54 -23.99
CA GLN A 64 9.96 20.11 -22.64
C GLN A 64 8.55 20.31 -22.03
N CYS A 65 7.61 20.83 -22.79
CA CYS A 65 6.21 20.96 -22.35
C CYS A 65 5.56 19.57 -22.14
N LEU A 66 5.83 18.59 -23.00
CA LEU A 66 5.25 17.27 -22.87
C LEU A 66 5.79 16.51 -21.65
N THR A 67 7.10 16.54 -21.43
CA THR A 67 7.75 15.94 -20.23
C THR A 67 7.21 16.55 -18.94
N THR A 68 7.08 17.87 -18.89
CA THR A 68 6.57 18.58 -17.70
C THR A 68 5.10 18.30 -17.45
N VAL A 69 4.27 18.21 -18.49
CA VAL A 69 2.85 17.82 -18.37
C VAL A 69 2.72 16.39 -17.84
N VAL A 70 3.48 15.43 -18.39
CA VAL A 70 3.51 14.04 -17.91
C VAL A 70 3.96 13.98 -16.45
N ALA A 71 5.00 14.73 -16.09
CA ALA A 71 5.46 14.83 -14.71
C ALA A 71 4.41 15.45 -13.78
N GLY A 72 3.66 16.45 -14.24
CA GLY A 72 2.54 17.04 -13.52
C GLY A 72 1.44 16.02 -13.20
N PHE A 73 1.07 15.17 -14.16
CA PHE A 73 0.15 14.05 -13.91
C PHE A 73 0.71 13.07 -12.87
N GLY A 74 2.00 12.78 -12.94
CA GLY A 74 2.70 11.95 -11.94
C GLY A 74 2.64 12.51 -10.52
N VAL A 75 2.84 13.83 -10.36
CA VAL A 75 2.70 14.53 -9.08
C VAL A 75 1.25 14.47 -8.57
N LEU A 76 0.26 14.73 -9.43
CA LEU A 76 -1.16 14.65 -9.08
C LEU A 76 -1.56 13.25 -8.61
N ILE A 77 -1.10 12.21 -9.29
CA ILE A 77 -1.38 10.82 -8.91
C ILE A 77 -0.68 10.46 -7.60
N SER A 78 0.57 10.89 -7.40
CA SER A 78 1.32 10.62 -6.17
C SER A 78 0.71 11.32 -4.96
N THR A 79 0.26 12.57 -5.12
CA THR A 79 -0.44 13.33 -4.07
C THR A 79 -1.83 12.73 -3.76
N TYR A 80 -2.57 12.32 -4.80
CA TYR A 80 -3.82 11.59 -4.63
C TYR A 80 -3.60 10.27 -3.86
N TRP A 81 -2.56 9.51 -4.21
CA TRP A 81 -2.21 8.27 -3.53
C TRP A 81 -1.90 8.52 -2.04
N LEU A 82 -1.08 9.52 -1.71
CA LEU A 82 -0.80 9.91 -0.32
C LEU A 82 -2.07 10.25 0.47
N ALA A 83 -2.94 11.09 -0.10
CA ALA A 83 -4.19 11.49 0.55
C ALA A 83 -5.12 10.31 0.79
N LEU A 84 -5.25 9.43 -0.21
CA LEU A 84 -6.10 8.25 -0.14
C LEU A 84 -5.57 7.23 0.87
N GLN A 85 -4.25 7.03 0.89
CA GLN A 85 -3.61 6.13 1.84
C GLN A 85 -3.83 6.57 3.28
N HIS A 86 -3.69 7.88 3.56
CA HIS A 86 -3.94 8.42 4.89
C HIS A 86 -5.40 8.20 5.32
N ARG A 87 -6.37 8.56 4.47
CA ARG A 87 -7.79 8.39 4.78
C ARG A 87 -8.17 6.92 5.00
N MET A 88 -7.76 6.04 4.08
CA MET A 88 -8.13 4.63 4.14
C MET A 88 -7.44 3.89 5.30
N ALA A 89 -6.21 4.28 5.66
CA ALA A 89 -5.54 3.75 6.84
C ALA A 89 -6.32 4.05 8.14
N HIS A 90 -6.86 5.26 8.27
CA HIS A 90 -7.73 5.62 9.40
C HIS A 90 -9.04 4.82 9.40
N GLU A 91 -9.68 4.66 8.23
CA GLU A 91 -10.91 3.85 8.11
C GLU A 91 -10.64 2.39 8.50
N VAL A 92 -9.55 1.78 8.02
CA VAL A 92 -9.17 0.40 8.37
C VAL A 92 -8.87 0.28 9.87
N ALA A 93 -8.13 1.22 10.46
CA ALA A 93 -7.84 1.21 11.89
C ALA A 93 -9.10 1.35 12.75
N HIS A 94 -10.07 2.16 12.31
CA HIS A 94 -11.35 2.32 13.00
C HIS A 94 -12.16 1.02 13.01
N TRP A 95 -12.30 0.35 11.85
CA TRP A 95 -13.01 -0.93 11.75
C TRP A 95 -12.31 -2.05 12.52
N GLN A 96 -10.98 -2.08 12.52
CA GLN A 96 -10.21 -3.00 13.36
C GLN A 96 -10.39 -2.71 14.86
N GLY A 97 -10.50 -1.44 15.25
CA GLY A 97 -10.82 -1.03 16.62
C GLY A 97 -12.21 -1.48 17.08
N LEU A 98 -13.23 -1.32 16.22
CA LEU A 98 -14.59 -1.79 16.48
C LEU A 98 -14.67 -3.31 16.61
N LEU A 99 -14.00 -4.04 15.71
CA LEU A 99 -13.88 -5.50 15.81
C LEU A 99 -13.27 -5.93 17.14
N ARG A 100 -12.23 -5.24 17.60
CA ARG A 100 -11.57 -5.53 18.88
C ARG A 100 -12.48 -5.30 20.09
N GLN A 101 -13.33 -4.26 20.05
CA GLN A 101 -14.29 -3.99 21.12
C GLN A 101 -15.37 -5.07 21.17
N LEU A 102 -15.92 -5.46 20.01
CA LEU A 102 -16.90 -6.54 19.90
C LEU A 102 -16.31 -7.90 20.33
N GLU A 103 -15.08 -8.21 19.92
CA GLU A 103 -14.38 -9.44 20.36
C GLU A 103 -14.08 -9.47 21.87
N GLY A 104 -13.96 -8.30 22.51
CA GLY A 104 -13.81 -8.21 23.97
C GLY A 104 -15.05 -8.66 24.73
N GLU A 105 -16.22 -8.56 24.08
CA GLU A 105 -17.52 -8.94 24.65
C GLU A 105 -17.91 -10.40 24.35
N PHE A 106 -17.32 -11.03 23.32
CA PHE A 106 -17.56 -12.43 22.95
C PHE A 106 -16.43 -13.37 23.34
N ALA A 107 -16.69 -14.28 24.29
CA ALA A 107 -15.73 -15.29 24.79
C ALA A 107 -15.31 -16.39 23.78
N GLY A 108 -15.61 -16.27 22.48
CA GLY A 108 -15.42 -17.33 21.47
C GLY A 108 -14.88 -16.92 20.11
N ALA A 109 -14.54 -15.64 19.89
CA ALA A 109 -14.05 -15.14 18.60
C ALA A 109 -12.52 -15.31 18.45
N GLU A 110 -12.02 -16.55 18.50
CA GLU A 110 -10.57 -16.80 18.47
C GLU A 110 -9.92 -16.65 17.07
N PHE A 111 -10.71 -16.75 16.00
CA PHE A 111 -10.20 -16.77 14.61
C PHE A 111 -9.71 -15.40 14.12
N HIS A 112 -10.39 -14.29 14.40
CA HIS A 112 -9.91 -12.95 14.02
C HIS A 112 -8.87 -12.40 14.99
N ARG A 113 -8.96 -12.77 16.27
CA ARG A 113 -7.87 -12.59 17.24
C ARG A 113 -6.58 -13.25 16.75
N SER A 114 -6.67 -14.37 16.02
CA SER A 114 -5.52 -15.04 15.42
C SER A 114 -4.91 -14.22 14.26
N SER A 115 -5.68 -13.72 13.29
CA SER A 115 -5.14 -12.89 12.19
C SER A 115 -4.61 -11.54 12.68
N PHE A 116 -5.28 -10.94 13.68
CA PHE A 116 -4.83 -9.71 14.34
C PHE A 116 -3.56 -9.92 15.18
N ARG A 117 -3.46 -11.02 15.92
CA ARG A 117 -2.20 -11.41 16.59
C ARG A 117 -1.07 -11.57 15.55
N LEU A 118 -1.36 -12.08 14.36
CA LEU A 118 -0.37 -12.23 13.28
C LEU A 118 0.11 -10.86 12.79
N LEU A 119 -0.84 -9.93 12.58
CA LEU A 119 -0.57 -8.52 12.26
C LEU A 119 0.15 -7.76 13.39
N ILE A 120 -0.05 -8.13 14.65
CA ILE A 120 0.66 -7.57 15.82
C ILE A 120 1.95 -8.36 16.14
N GLY A 121 2.29 -9.38 15.35
CA GLY A 121 3.45 -10.23 15.57
C GLY A 121 3.41 -11.00 16.89
N GLN A 122 2.24 -11.09 17.50
CA GLN A 122 1.96 -12.06 18.56
C GLN A 122 1.92 -13.47 17.95
N PRO A 123 2.28 -14.49 18.73
CA PRO A 123 2.23 -15.87 18.27
C PRO A 123 0.80 -16.27 17.87
N VAL A 124 0.66 -16.78 16.65
CA VAL A 124 -0.60 -17.31 16.13
C VAL A 124 -0.44 -18.78 15.77
N ARG A 125 -1.37 -19.62 16.22
CA ARG A 125 -1.54 -20.97 15.69
C ARG A 125 -2.14 -20.87 14.28
N SER A 126 -1.34 -20.48 13.30
CA SER A 126 -1.67 -20.76 11.90
C SER A 126 -1.49 -22.26 11.67
N PRO A 127 -2.28 -22.91 10.82
CA PRO A 127 -1.99 -24.28 10.41
C PRO A 127 -0.74 -24.28 9.53
N ARG A 128 0.44 -24.23 10.15
CA ARG A 128 1.71 -24.50 9.50
C ARG A 128 2.07 -25.93 9.85
N ILE A 129 2.19 -26.75 8.84
CA ILE A 129 2.66 -28.11 8.99
C ILE A 129 4.17 -28.05 8.98
N THR A 130 4.79 -28.47 10.07
CA THR A 130 6.23 -28.70 10.12
C THR A 130 6.44 -30.18 10.38
N PRO A 131 7.06 -30.93 9.45
CA PRO A 131 7.37 -32.33 9.69
C PRO A 131 8.46 -32.39 10.77
N HIS A 132 8.11 -32.93 11.93
CA HIS A 132 9.07 -33.30 12.96
C HIS A 132 8.77 -34.73 13.36
N PHE A 133 9.76 -35.62 13.19
CA PHE A 133 9.66 -37.02 13.61
C PHE A 133 8.42 -37.76 13.04
N ASP A 134 8.14 -37.60 11.74
CA ASP A 134 6.97 -38.20 11.04
C ASP A 134 5.58 -37.81 11.58
N GLU A 135 5.48 -36.80 12.44
CA GLU A 135 4.22 -36.32 13.01
C GLU A 135 3.89 -34.88 12.56
N TRP A 136 2.60 -34.63 12.31
CA TRP A 136 2.08 -33.34 11.84
C TRP A 136 1.80 -32.41 13.01
N TYR A 137 2.75 -31.55 13.38
CA TYR A 137 2.56 -30.59 14.47
C TYR A 137 2.08 -29.21 13.96
N PRO A 138 1.03 -28.61 14.58
CA PRO A 138 0.59 -27.26 14.25
C PRO A 138 1.63 -26.23 14.72
N GLY A 139 2.34 -25.61 13.77
CA GLY A 139 3.37 -24.61 14.01
C GLY A 139 2.82 -23.20 14.22
N VAL A 140 3.32 -22.50 15.22
CA VAL A 140 2.99 -21.09 15.49
C VAL A 140 3.80 -20.18 14.55
N THR A 141 3.13 -19.38 13.71
CA THR A 141 3.81 -18.36 12.92
C THR A 141 3.91 -17.06 13.72
N ARG A 142 5.10 -16.43 13.68
CA ARG A 142 5.34 -15.09 14.20
C ARG A 142 5.83 -14.22 13.05
N LEU A 143 5.10 -13.15 12.75
CA LEU A 143 5.65 -12.07 11.95
C LEU A 143 6.54 -11.21 12.87
N GLY A 144 7.82 -11.08 12.53
CA GLY A 144 8.74 -10.25 13.29
C GLY A 144 8.25 -8.80 13.38
N TRP A 145 8.64 -8.08 14.43
CA TRP A 145 8.41 -6.63 14.51
C TRP A 145 9.05 -5.90 13.31
N PHE A 146 10.22 -6.39 12.87
CA PHE A 146 10.98 -5.84 11.76
C PHE A 146 10.25 -5.95 10.43
N SER A 147 9.64 -7.10 10.11
CA SER A 147 8.89 -7.28 8.86
C SER A 147 7.64 -6.40 8.78
N ARG A 148 7.04 -6.08 9.92
CA ARG A 148 5.87 -5.20 10.01
C ARG A 148 6.24 -3.73 9.89
N ALA A 149 7.29 -3.32 10.59
CA ALA A 149 7.85 -1.98 10.45
C ALA A 149 8.28 -1.73 9.00
N LEU A 150 8.93 -2.72 8.36
CA LEU A 150 9.27 -2.66 6.94
C LEU A 150 8.04 -2.52 6.05
N ALA A 151 6.98 -3.32 6.24
CA ALA A 151 5.77 -3.20 5.44
C ALA A 151 5.06 -1.84 5.59
N GLY A 152 5.02 -1.29 6.80
CA GLY A 152 4.48 0.05 7.06
C GLY A 152 5.36 1.15 6.46
N LEU A 153 6.68 1.03 6.61
CA LEU A 153 7.65 1.98 6.02
C LEU A 153 7.63 1.93 4.50
N THR A 154 7.62 0.76 3.88
CA THR A 154 7.61 0.64 2.42
C THR A 154 6.35 1.23 1.85
N THR A 155 5.19 0.96 2.44
CA THR A 155 3.92 1.52 1.96
C THR A 155 3.87 3.04 2.10
N ALA A 156 4.46 3.65 3.13
CA ALA A 156 4.50 5.11 3.29
C ALA A 156 5.58 5.80 2.45
N LEU A 157 6.75 5.18 2.30
CA LEU A 157 7.90 5.74 1.58
C LEU A 157 7.74 5.67 0.06
N LEU A 158 7.03 4.66 -0.46
CA LEU A 158 6.85 4.47 -1.91
C LEU A 158 6.23 5.69 -2.61
N PRO A 159 5.05 6.19 -2.20
CA PRO A 159 4.43 7.33 -2.87
C PRO A 159 5.25 8.61 -2.72
N MET A 160 5.98 8.79 -1.60
CA MET A 160 6.93 9.90 -1.43
C MET A 160 8.10 9.80 -2.40
N ALA A 161 8.66 8.61 -2.59
CA ALA A 161 9.74 8.39 -3.56
C ALA A 161 9.29 8.68 -4.99
N PHE A 162 8.07 8.25 -5.37
CA PHE A 162 7.48 8.61 -6.66
C PHE A 162 7.29 10.11 -6.81
N LEU A 163 6.75 10.79 -5.78
CA LEU A 163 6.55 12.22 -5.79
C LEU A 163 7.87 12.98 -6.02
N VAL A 164 8.95 12.59 -5.33
CA VAL A 164 10.29 13.17 -5.52
C VAL A 164 10.81 12.91 -6.93
N ALA A 165 10.65 11.68 -7.45
CA ALA A 165 11.06 11.34 -8.81
C ALA A 165 10.34 12.19 -9.86
N TRP A 166 9.03 12.42 -9.67
CA TRP A 166 8.25 13.26 -10.56
C TRP A 166 8.63 14.74 -10.51
N ILE A 167 8.93 15.27 -9.33
CA ILE A 167 9.45 16.64 -9.20
C ILE A 167 10.81 16.77 -9.92
N ALA A 168 11.71 15.80 -9.75
CA ALA A 168 12.99 15.80 -10.45
C ALA A 168 12.81 15.78 -11.98
N LEU A 169 11.91 14.92 -12.48
CA LEU A 169 11.55 14.84 -13.90
C LEU A 169 10.92 16.13 -14.44
N ALA A 170 10.14 16.84 -13.63
CA ALA A 170 9.54 18.12 -14.04
C ALA A 170 10.58 19.24 -14.17
N ILE A 171 11.62 19.22 -13.33
CA ILE A 171 12.67 20.25 -13.29
C ILE A 171 13.75 19.99 -14.35
N LEU A 172 14.08 18.72 -14.58
CA LEU A 172 15.11 18.28 -15.52
C LEU A 172 15.11 19.00 -16.89
N PRO A 173 13.99 19.12 -17.62
CA PRO A 173 13.96 19.77 -18.93
C PRO A 173 14.22 21.28 -18.93
N TRP A 174 14.20 21.94 -17.77
CA TRP A 174 14.46 23.37 -17.62
C TRP A 174 15.85 23.69 -17.09
N VAL A 175 16.51 22.70 -16.48
CA VAL A 175 17.88 22.85 -15.96
C VAL A 175 18.91 22.52 -17.03
N ILE A 176 18.57 21.65 -17.97
CA ILE A 176 19.44 21.27 -19.08
C ILE A 176 19.24 22.29 -20.22
N PRO A 177 20.27 23.06 -20.59
CA PRO A 177 20.20 24.08 -21.64
C PRO A 177 20.12 23.49 -23.06
#